data_AF-A0A831V6C2-F1
#
_entry.id   AF-A0A831V6C2-F1
#
_cell.length_a   1.000
_cell.length_b   1.000
_cell.length_c   1.000
_cell.angle_alpha   90.00
_cell.angle_beta   90.00
_cell.angle_gamma   90.00
#
_symmetry.space_group_name_H-M   'P 1'
#
loop_
_entity.id
_entity.type
_entity.pdbx_description
1 polymer ?
#
loop_
_entity_poly.entity_id
_entity_poly.type
_entity_poly.pdbx_seq_one_letter_code
_entity_poly.pdbx_strand_id
1 'polypeptide(L)'
;VATSLSKPEELFKSAAEAGLDAVFVIDAWHESHMPLARRYLELCRRHMLDCRLSEQKPAEVYAVELCEAECGEGCAVVTRDYDAVIRAGRCAVLIFRGGKFWRAVRHL
;
A
#
# COMPACT_ATOMS: atom_id res chain seq x y z
N VAL A 1 0.98 -4.31 -4.40
CA VAL A 1 0.28 -5.54 -3.96
C VAL A 1 -0.75 -6.01 -4.97
N ALA A 2 -1.74 -5.17 -5.34
CA ALA A 2 -2.82 -5.54 -6.27
C ALA A 2 -2.34 -6.20 -7.58
N THR A 3 -1.30 -5.66 -8.23
CA THR A 3 -0.73 -6.19 -9.48
C THR A 3 -0.14 -7.61 -9.39
N SER A 4 0.01 -8.16 -8.18
CA SER A 4 0.47 -9.52 -7.97
C SER A 4 -0.64 -10.56 -7.86
N LEU A 5 -1.89 -10.10 -7.88
CA LEU A 5 -3.08 -10.94 -7.77
C LEU A 5 -3.61 -11.26 -9.17
N SER A 6 -4.22 -12.43 -9.32
CA SER A 6 -4.91 -12.81 -10.56
C SER A 6 -6.15 -11.95 -10.85
N LYS A 7 -6.75 -11.38 -9.81
CA LYS A 7 -7.86 -10.41 -9.87
C LYS A 7 -7.55 -9.23 -8.95
N PRO A 8 -6.78 -8.23 -9.41
CA PRO A 8 -6.35 -7.09 -8.60
C PRO A 8 -7.51 -6.33 -7.94
N GLU A 9 -8.68 -6.31 -8.57
CA GLU A 9 -9.86 -5.55 -8.17
C GLU A 9 -10.52 -6.16 -6.92
N GLU A 10 -10.43 -7.49 -6.75
CA GLU A 10 -10.97 -8.19 -5.58
C GLU A 10 -10.31 -7.75 -4.28
N LEU A 11 -9.08 -7.21 -4.33
CA LEU A 11 -8.41 -6.64 -3.16
C LEU A 11 -9.23 -5.50 -2.54
N PHE A 12 -9.72 -4.58 -3.36
CA PHE A 12 -10.48 -3.42 -2.91
C PHE A 12 -11.85 -3.84 -2.38
N LYS A 13 -12.56 -4.68 -3.14
CA LYS A 13 -13.85 -5.22 -2.71
C LYS A 13 -13.73 -5.97 -1.37
N SER A 14 -12.78 -6.90 -1.26
CA SER A 14 -12.59 -7.72 -0.06
C SER A 14 -12.16 -6.87 1.14
N ALA A 15 -11.35 -5.83 0.95
CA ALA A 15 -10.95 -4.92 2.01
C ALA A 15 -12.15 -4.14 2.59
N ALA A 16 -13.04 -3.67 1.71
CA ALA A 16 -14.27 -3.01 2.13
C ALA A 16 -15.23 -3.97 2.85
N GLU A 17 -15.42 -5.18 2.32
CA GLU A 17 -16.27 -6.21 2.94
C GLU A 17 -15.76 -6.64 4.31
N ALA A 18 -14.43 -6.70 4.47
CA ALA A 18 -13.79 -7.03 5.75
C ALA A 18 -13.77 -5.85 6.74
N GLY A 19 -14.18 -4.65 6.34
CA GLY A 19 -14.12 -3.45 7.18
C GLY A 19 -12.69 -3.06 7.58
N LEU A 20 -11.72 -3.25 6.67
CA LEU A 20 -10.33 -2.90 6.95
C LEU A 20 -10.17 -1.40 7.14
N ASP A 21 -9.62 -1.01 8.29
CA ASP A 21 -9.13 0.34 8.53
C ASP A 21 -7.74 0.48 7.90
N ALA A 22 -7.72 0.79 6.60
CA ALA A 22 -6.50 0.87 5.81
C ALA A 22 -6.55 2.00 4.78
N VAL A 23 -5.43 2.68 4.63
CA VAL A 23 -5.19 3.65 3.56
C VAL A 23 -4.50 2.95 2.39
N PHE A 24 -5.12 2.99 1.21
CA PHE A 24 -4.51 2.46 -0.01
C PHE A 24 -3.69 3.54 -0.70
N VAL A 25 -2.38 3.37 -0.71
CA VAL A 25 -1.48 4.25 -1.46
C VAL A 25 -1.38 3.77 -2.90
N ILE A 26 -1.79 4.63 -3.83
CA ILE A 26 -1.82 4.34 -5.26
C ILE A 26 -0.66 5.06 -5.93
N ASP A 27 0.18 4.31 -6.63
CA ASP A 27 1.28 4.85 -7.42
C ASP A 27 0.74 5.67 -8.59
N ALA A 28 1.07 6.96 -8.58
CA ALA A 28 0.79 7.92 -9.65
C ALA A 28 2.04 8.75 -9.98
N TRP A 29 3.23 8.26 -9.61
CA TRP A 29 4.47 9.03 -9.75
C TRP A 29 4.95 9.08 -11.20
N HIS A 30 4.74 7.99 -11.94
CA HIS A 30 5.13 7.90 -13.34
C HIS A 30 3.89 7.99 -14.25
N GLU A 31 3.98 8.73 -15.36
CA GLU A 31 2.85 8.95 -16.28
C GLU A 31 2.27 7.63 -16.81
N SER A 32 3.14 6.65 -17.05
CA SER A 32 2.74 5.29 -17.48
C SER A 32 1.85 4.57 -16.46
N HIS A 33 1.85 4.97 -15.19
CA HIS A 33 1.00 4.39 -14.14
C HIS A 33 -0.39 5.03 -14.08
N MET A 34 -0.58 6.20 -14.69
CA MET A 34 -1.82 6.99 -14.57
C MET A 34 -3.10 6.26 -14.99
N PRO A 35 -3.14 5.47 -16.08
CA PRO A 35 -4.35 4.71 -16.43
C PRO A 35 -4.74 3.71 -15.33
N LEU A 36 -3.76 3.02 -14.75
CA LEU A 36 -3.98 2.05 -13.67
C LEU A 36 -4.35 2.75 -12.36
N ALA A 37 -3.68 3.86 -12.05
CA ALA A 37 -3.96 4.67 -10.87
C ALA A 37 -5.41 5.17 -10.86
N ARG A 38 -5.88 5.70 -12.00
CA ARG A 38 -7.28 6.14 -12.18
C ARG A 38 -8.27 4.99 -11.95
N ARG A 39 -7.97 3.81 -12.47
CA ARG A 39 -8.82 2.62 -12.28
C ARG A 39 -8.90 2.21 -10.81
N TYR A 40 -7.79 2.23 -10.08
CA TYR A 40 -7.78 1.92 -8.65
C TYR A 40 -8.49 2.98 -7.81
N LEU A 41 -8.35 4.28 -8.15
CA LEU A 41 -9.14 5.34 -7.51
C LEU A 41 -10.64 5.16 -7.72
N GLU A 42 -11.07 4.72 -8.90
CA GLU A 42 -12.49 4.43 -9.14
C GLU A 42 -12.99 3.30 -8.23
N LEU A 43 -12.21 2.22 -8.06
CA LEU A 43 -12.54 1.13 -7.15
C LEU A 43 -12.61 1.60 -5.70
N CYS A 44 -11.64 2.41 -5.27
CA CYS A 44 -11.67 3.03 -3.94
C CYS A 44 -12.96 3.82 -3.70
N ARG A 45 -13.33 4.70 -4.65
CA ARG A 45 -14.56 5.50 -4.56
C ARG A 45 -15.80 4.62 -4.53
N ARG A 46 -15.85 3.59 -5.37
CA ARG A 46 -16.97 2.64 -5.43
C ARG A 46 -17.16 1.88 -4.11
N HIS A 47 -16.06 1.55 -3.44
CA HIS A 47 -16.05 0.77 -2.21
C HIS A 47 -15.87 1.61 -0.95
N MET A 48 -15.89 2.94 -1.05
CA MET A 48 -15.70 3.90 0.06
C MET A 48 -14.42 3.64 0.88
N LEU A 49 -13.34 3.24 0.21
CA LEU A 49 -12.03 3.05 0.82
C LEU A 49 -11.25 4.36 0.87
N ASP A 50 -10.46 4.57 1.94
CA ASP A 50 -9.48 5.66 1.97
C ASP A 50 -8.31 5.34 1.05
N CYS A 51 -8.09 6.20 0.05
CA CYS A 51 -7.04 6.04 -0.93
C CYS A 51 -6.33 7.36 -1.18
N ARG A 52 -5.00 7.31 -1.23
CA ARG A 52 -4.14 8.47 -1.44
C ARG A 52 -3.23 8.23 -2.64
N LEU A 53 -3.10 9.23 -3.51
CA LEU A 53 -2.19 9.16 -4.64
C LEU A 53 -0.78 9.53 -4.22
N SER A 54 0.20 8.76 -4.68
CA SER A 54 1.61 9.09 -4.59
C SER A 54 2.09 9.66 -5.92
N GLU A 55 2.03 10.99 -6.08
CA GLU A 55 2.38 11.66 -7.34
C GLU A 55 3.84 12.13 -7.39
N GLN A 56 4.51 12.23 -6.25
CA GLN A 56 5.84 12.86 -6.15
C GLN A 56 6.98 11.86 -5.89
N LYS A 57 6.64 10.62 -5.51
CA LYS A 57 7.58 9.57 -5.12
C LYS A 57 6.97 8.19 -5.27
N PRO A 58 7.77 7.12 -5.28
CA PRO A 58 7.23 5.76 -5.24
C PRO A 58 6.23 5.54 -4.10
N ALA A 59 5.18 4.74 -4.37
CA ALA A 59 4.07 4.55 -3.44
C ALA A 59 4.50 3.93 -2.10
N GLU A 60 5.48 3.03 -2.11
CA GLU A 60 6.01 2.38 -0.91
C GLU A 60 6.77 3.36 -0.01
N VAL A 61 7.45 4.35 -0.58
CA VAL A 61 8.13 5.40 0.19
C VAL A 61 7.10 6.32 0.83
N TYR A 62 6.09 6.74 0.07
CA TYR A 62 5.00 7.56 0.61
C TYR A 62 4.19 6.81 1.67
N ALA A 63 3.92 5.52 1.48
CA ALA A 63 3.23 4.69 2.47
C ALA A 63 4.00 4.63 3.81
N VAL A 64 5.32 4.51 3.76
CA VAL A 64 6.16 4.55 4.96
C VAL A 64 6.09 5.93 5.63
N GLU A 65 6.20 7.03 4.87
CA GLU A 65 6.09 8.38 5.43
C GLU A 65 4.74 8.61 6.12
N LEU A 66 3.65 8.18 5.50
CA LEU A 66 2.31 8.22 6.10
C LEU A 66 2.26 7.42 7.40
N CYS A 67 2.75 6.18 7.37
CA CYS A 67 2.80 5.32 8.54
C CYS A 67 3.58 5.97 9.69
N GLU A 68 4.79 6.45 9.43
CA GLU A 68 5.65 7.08 10.43
C GLU A 68 5.04 8.34 11.04
N ALA A 69 4.32 9.14 10.23
CA ALA A 69 3.71 10.39 10.64
C ALA A 69 2.41 10.20 11.42
N GLU A 70 1.55 9.26 10.99
CA GLU A 70 0.18 9.15 11.51
C GLU A 70 0.04 8.14 12.65
N CYS A 71 0.82 7.05 12.65
CA CYS A 71 0.59 5.95 13.59
C CYS A 71 1.86 5.26 14.13
N GLY A 72 3.03 5.43 13.49
CA GLY A 72 4.30 4.87 13.93
C GLY A 72 4.24 3.36 14.14
N GLU A 73 4.33 2.91 15.39
CA GLU A 73 4.25 1.49 15.77
C GLU A 73 2.81 0.94 15.81
N GLY A 74 1.80 1.80 15.73
CA GLY A 74 0.37 1.44 15.79
C GLY A 74 -0.21 0.89 14.49
N CYS A 75 0.58 0.87 13.40
CA CYS A 75 0.14 0.44 12.08
C CYS A 75 1.30 -0.22 11.31
N ALA A 76 1.00 -0.72 10.11
CA ALA A 76 1.98 -1.38 9.26
C ALA A 76 1.79 -1.03 7.78
N VAL A 77 2.91 -0.94 7.05
CA VAL A 77 2.91 -0.85 5.58
C VAL A 77 2.90 -2.24 4.99
N VAL A 78 1.91 -2.53 4.14
CA VAL A 78 1.86 -3.76 3.34
C VAL A 78 2.31 -3.46 1.92
N THR A 79 3.44 -4.02 1.51
CA THR A 79 3.98 -3.81 0.15
C THR A 79 4.65 -5.08 -0.38
N ARG A 80 5.06 -5.05 -1.65
CA ARG A 80 5.97 -6.04 -2.24
C ARG A 80 7.38 -5.52 -2.39
N ASP A 81 7.57 -4.21 -2.20
CA ASP A 81 8.81 -3.52 -2.45
C ASP A 81 9.65 -3.44 -1.17
N TYR A 82 10.91 -3.86 -1.26
CA TYR A 82 11.82 -3.86 -0.11
C TYR A 82 12.36 -2.46 0.21
N ASP A 83 12.20 -1.48 -0.68
CA ASP A 83 12.60 -0.10 -0.40
C ASP A 83 11.84 0.49 0.80
N ALA A 84 10.59 0.05 1.03
CA ALA A 84 9.86 0.40 2.26
C ALA A 84 10.62 -0.02 3.53
N VAL A 85 11.28 -1.19 3.52
CA VAL A 85 12.03 -1.68 4.68
C VAL A 85 13.22 -0.79 4.97
N ILE A 86 13.91 -0.32 3.92
CA ILE A 86 15.08 0.55 4.04
C ILE A 86 14.68 1.91 4.63
N ARG A 87 13.51 2.43 4.25
CA ARG A 87 13.01 3.73 4.68
C ARG A 87 12.28 3.72 6.01
N ALA A 88 11.72 2.58 6.43
CA ALA A 88 10.99 2.48 7.68
C ALA A 88 11.94 2.61 8.89
N GLY A 89 11.51 3.39 9.88
CA GLY A 89 12.15 3.55 11.18
C GLY A 89 11.38 2.78 12.25
N ARG A 90 10.20 3.28 12.62
CA ARG A 90 9.31 2.69 13.64
C ARG A 90 8.18 1.86 13.04
N CYS A 91 7.78 2.19 11.81
CA CYS A 91 6.71 1.52 11.11
C CYS A 91 7.04 0.03 10.85
N ALA A 92 6.12 -0.87 11.17
CA ALA A 92 6.25 -2.26 10.75
C ALA A 92 6.03 -2.37 9.23
N VAL A 93 6.89 -3.12 8.54
CA VAL A 93 6.72 -3.41 7.11
C VAL A 93 6.41 -4.89 6.93
N LEU A 94 5.28 -5.17 6.28
CA LEU A 94 4.83 -6.50 5.88
C LEU A 94 5.06 -6.69 4.37
N ILE A 95 5.99 -7.57 4.02
CA ILE A 95 6.27 -7.93 2.63
C ILE A 95 5.32 -9.03 2.18
N PHE A 96 4.52 -8.75 1.15
CA PHE A 96 3.69 -9.74 0.48
C PHE A 96 4.51 -10.54 -0.55
N ARG A 97 4.76 -11.81 -0.26
CA ARG A 97 5.53 -12.71 -1.13
C ARG A 97 4.95 -14.12 -1.09
N GLY A 98 4.65 -14.67 -2.27
CA GLY A 98 4.18 -16.05 -2.42
C GLY A 98 2.86 -16.33 -1.69
N GLY A 99 1.93 -15.36 -1.68
CA GLY A 99 0.64 -15.50 -1.00
C GLY A 99 0.69 -15.34 0.53
N LYS A 100 1.84 -14.94 1.09
CA LYS A 100 2.03 -14.75 2.54
C LYS A 100 2.54 -13.34 2.84
N PHE A 101 2.27 -12.86 4.04
CA PHE A 101 2.85 -11.64 4.60
C PHE A 101 4.00 -12.00 5.53
N TRP A 102 5.14 -11.36 5.32
CA TRP A 102 6.34 -11.53 6.13
C TRP A 102 6.67 -10.20 6.79
N ARG A 103 6.74 -10.15 8.11
CA ARG A 103 7.27 -8.96 8.79
C ARG A 103 8.76 -8.86 8.50
N ALA A 104 9.19 -7.78 7.88
CA ALA A 104 10.60 -7.50 7.70
C ALA A 104 11.22 -7.17 9.06
N VAL A 105 12.39 -7.75 9.34
CA VAL A 105 13.18 -7.48 10.53
C VAL A 105 14.53 -6.96 10.05
N ARG A 106 14.88 -5.73 10.42
CA ARG A 106 16.23 -5.20 10.22
C ARG A 106 17.06 -5.60 11.42
N HIS A 107 18.11 -6.38 11.18
CA HIS A 107 19.19 -6.51 12.14
C HIS A 107 20.04 -5.24 12.01
N LEU A 108 19.91 -4.36 13.00
CA LEU A 108 20.76 -3.18 13.17
C LEU A 108 22.14 -3.60 13.69
#